data_AF-A0A0U1D4Y7-F1
#
_entry.id   AF-A0A0U1D4Y7-F1
#
_cell.length_a   1.000
_cell.length_b   1.000
_cell.length_c   1.000
_cell.angle_alpha   90.00
_cell.angle_beta   90.00
_cell.angle_gamma   90.00
#
_symmetry.space_group_name_H-M   'P 1'
#
loop_
_entity.id
_entity.type
_entity.pdbx_description
1 polymer ?
#
loop_
_entity_poly.entity_id
_entity_poly.type
_entity_poly.pdbx_seq_one_letter_code
_entity_poly.pdbx_strand_id
1 'polypeptide(L)'
;MGKLKFNKSAWNAMVKEIIETEGVARMQRVADAANAHLDRDGYMVSVEGDDPLTKRDYRATVITATEDAMYDNARNNRLVNEFHKAGGA
;
A
#
# COMPACT_ATOMS: atom_id res chain seq x y z
N MET A 1 -20.34 -26.55 -25.44
CA MET A 1 -20.07 -25.55 -24.40
C MET A 1 -19.00 -24.59 -24.89
N GLY A 2 -19.33 -23.31 -25.11
CA GLY A 2 -18.37 -22.30 -25.57
C GLY A 2 -17.49 -21.81 -24.42
N LYS A 3 -16.18 -21.67 -24.65
CA LYS A 3 -15.24 -21.07 -23.69
C LYS A 3 -15.36 -19.54 -23.77
N LEU A 4 -15.87 -18.90 -22.71
CA LEU A 4 -15.77 -17.45 -22.52
C LEU A 4 -14.28 -17.05 -22.38
N LYS A 5 -13.83 -16.02 -23.11
CA LYS A 5 -12.48 -15.44 -22.98
C LYS A 5 -12.53 -14.24 -22.03
N PHE A 6 -11.79 -14.30 -20.92
CA PHE A 6 -11.66 -13.21 -19.95
C PHE A 6 -10.63 -12.16 -20.42
N ASN A 7 -10.98 -10.87 -20.36
CA ASN A 7 -10.06 -9.77 -20.72
C ASN A 7 -9.26 -9.33 -19.48
N LYS A 8 -8.11 -9.99 -19.27
CA LYS A 8 -7.21 -9.74 -18.12
C LYS A 8 -6.66 -8.30 -18.10
N SER A 9 -6.41 -7.69 -19.26
CA SER A 9 -5.82 -6.34 -19.35
C SER A 9 -6.79 -5.27 -18.86
N ALA A 10 -8.05 -5.32 -19.31
CA ALA A 10 -9.07 -4.38 -18.86
C ALA A 10 -9.35 -4.53 -17.35
N TRP A 11 -9.32 -5.77 -16.84
CA TRP A 11 -9.45 -6.04 -15.41
C TRP A 11 -8.31 -5.43 -14.60
N ASN A 12 -7.05 -5.65 -15.00
CA ASN A 12 -5.88 -5.11 -14.30
C ASN A 12 -5.87 -3.56 -14.31
N ALA A 13 -6.27 -2.93 -15.42
CA ALA A 13 -6.38 -1.47 -15.50
C ALA A 13 -7.40 -0.92 -14.50
N MET A 14 -8.56 -1.58 -14.36
CA MET A 14 -9.57 -1.20 -13.38
C MET A 14 -9.08 -1.39 -11.94
N VAL A 15 -8.41 -2.50 -11.63
CA VAL A 15 -7.86 -2.74 -10.28
C VAL A 15 -6.76 -1.73 -9.94
N LYS A 16 -5.88 -1.41 -10.90
CA LYS A 16 -4.86 -0.38 -10.76
C LYS A 16 -5.47 0.96 -10.37
N GLU A 17 -6.49 1.41 -11.11
CA GLU A 17 -7.17 2.67 -10.84
C GLU A 17 -7.73 2.72 -9.41
N ILE A 18 -8.36 1.64 -8.95
CA ILE A 18 -8.90 1.54 -7.58
C ILE A 18 -7.77 1.62 -6.54
N ILE A 19 -6.64 0.96 -6.77
CA ILE A 19 -5.50 0.98 -5.85
C ILE A 19 -4.84 2.37 -5.82
N GLU A 20 -4.69 3.03 -6.97
CA GLU A 20 -4.09 4.36 -7.06
C GLU A 20 -4.97 5.46 -6.46
N THR A 21 -6.30 5.30 -6.52
CA THR A 21 -7.25 6.28 -5.97
C THR A 21 -7.57 6.02 -4.49
N GLU A 22 -8.02 4.82 -4.16
CA GLU A 22 -8.49 4.47 -2.82
C GLU A 22 -7.37 3.84 -1.97
N GLY A 23 -6.62 2.91 -2.54
CA GLY A 23 -5.56 2.17 -1.83
C GLY A 23 -4.45 3.11 -1.34
N VAL A 24 -3.97 3.99 -2.19
CA VAL A 24 -2.95 5.00 -1.85
C VAL A 24 -3.47 5.95 -0.80
N ALA A 25 -4.66 6.51 -0.96
CA ALA A 25 -5.23 7.43 0.02
C ALA A 25 -5.37 6.79 1.42
N ARG A 26 -5.72 5.50 1.47
CA ARG A 26 -5.78 4.73 2.72
C ARG A 26 -4.40 4.55 3.34
N MET A 27 -3.42 4.12 2.56
CA MET A 27 -2.05 3.90 3.06
C MET A 27 -1.34 5.21 3.40
N GLN A 28 -1.67 6.31 2.75
CA GLN A 28 -1.10 7.62 3.07
C GLN A 28 -1.48 8.05 4.48
N ARG A 29 -2.73 7.83 4.91
CA ARG A 29 -3.14 8.09 6.30
C ARG A 29 -2.34 7.30 7.34
N VAL A 30 -1.95 6.06 6.99
CA VAL A 30 -1.11 5.23 7.86
C VAL A 30 0.33 5.77 7.87
N ALA A 31 0.86 6.12 6.70
CA ALA A 31 2.20 6.71 6.57
C ALA A 31 2.30 8.04 7.35
N ASP A 32 1.32 8.92 7.20
CA ASP A 32 1.25 10.22 7.90
C ASP A 32 1.17 10.01 9.42
N ALA A 33 0.33 9.07 9.88
CA ALA A 33 0.23 8.74 11.30
C ALA A 33 1.53 8.14 11.86
N ALA A 34 2.25 7.35 11.07
CA ALA A 34 3.54 6.82 11.45
C ALA A 34 4.63 7.91 11.46
N ASN A 35 4.64 8.80 10.46
CA ASN A 35 5.57 9.93 10.36
C ASN A 35 5.36 10.99 11.47
N ALA A 36 4.17 11.09 12.05
CA ALA A 36 3.93 11.95 13.21
C ALA A 36 4.78 11.61 14.45
N HIS A 37 5.45 10.45 14.46
CA HIS A 37 6.39 10.02 15.51
C HIS A 37 7.86 10.22 15.14
N LEU A 38 8.13 10.83 13.98
CA LEU A 38 9.48 11.13 13.48
C LEU A 38 9.63 12.63 13.23
N ASP A 39 10.88 13.12 13.26
CA ASP A 39 11.19 14.52 12.95
C ASP A 39 11.18 14.81 11.43
N ARG A 40 11.05 13.77 10.60
CA ARG A 40 11.04 13.82 9.14
C ARG A 40 10.26 12.65 8.56
N ASP A 41 9.82 12.79 7.31
CA ASP A 41 9.14 11.71 6.60
C ASP A 41 10.10 10.53 6.35
N GLY A 42 9.71 9.37 6.87
CA GLY A 42 10.46 8.11 6.72
C GLY A 42 9.57 6.91 6.35
N TYR A 43 8.26 7.00 6.58
CA TYR A 43 7.26 6.07 6.08
C TYR A 43 6.67 6.61 4.77
N MET A 44 6.60 5.76 3.75
CA MET A 44 6.12 6.15 2.41
C MET A 44 5.17 5.11 1.84
N VAL A 45 4.25 5.54 0.99
CA VAL A 45 3.38 4.63 0.24
C VAL A 45 4.08 4.20 -1.04
N SER A 46 4.16 2.89 -1.26
CA SER A 46 4.56 2.27 -2.52
C SER A 46 3.35 1.60 -3.16
N VAL A 47 3.15 1.86 -4.45
CA VAL A 47 2.20 1.12 -5.27
C VAL A 47 2.97 0.14 -6.13
N GLU A 48 2.62 -1.13 -6.01
CA GLU A 48 3.23 -2.21 -6.80
C GLU A 48 2.14 -2.95 -7.56
N GLY A 49 2.40 -3.18 -8.85
CA GLY A 49 1.54 -3.90 -9.78
C GLY A 49 2.40 -4.69 -10.75
N ASP A 50 1.81 -5.55 -11.60
CA ASP A 50 2.57 -6.48 -12.46
C ASP A 50 3.77 -5.78 -13.15
N ASP A 51 5.01 -6.27 -12.98
CA ASP A 51 5.93 -6.49 -14.12
C ASP A 51 7.20 -7.29 -13.78
N PRO A 52 7.27 -8.56 -14.22
CA PRO A 52 6.38 -9.56 -13.62
C PRO A 52 6.08 -9.25 -12.14
N LEU A 53 4.81 -9.14 -11.77
CA LEU A 53 4.28 -9.46 -10.43
C LEU A 53 3.00 -10.31 -10.66
N THR A 54 2.45 -11.08 -9.69
CA THR A 54 1.08 -11.68 -9.75
C THR A 54 0.57 -12.37 -8.46
N LYS A 55 -0.76 -12.26 -8.29
CA LYS A 55 -1.79 -13.07 -7.58
C LYS A 55 -2.25 -12.72 -6.14
N ARG A 56 -2.20 -11.51 -5.59
CA ARG A 56 -0.94 -10.78 -5.43
C ARG A 56 -0.62 -9.82 -6.57
N ASP A 57 -1.61 -9.10 -7.05
CA ASP A 57 -1.27 -7.94 -7.87
C ASP A 57 -2.15 -6.71 -7.73
N TYR A 58 -1.52 -5.58 -8.01
CA TYR A 58 -1.86 -4.22 -7.60
C TYR A 58 -2.17 -4.09 -6.11
N ARG A 59 -1.20 -3.53 -5.38
CA ARG A 59 -1.28 -3.25 -3.94
C ARG A 59 -0.70 -1.88 -3.63
N ALA A 60 -1.29 -1.21 -2.65
CA ALA A 60 -0.67 -0.08 -1.96
C ALA A 60 -0.11 -0.58 -0.64
N THR A 61 1.16 -0.29 -0.34
CA THR A 61 1.86 -0.73 0.87
C THR A 61 2.58 0.44 1.50
N VAL A 62 2.60 0.54 2.83
CA VAL A 62 3.49 1.47 3.53
C VAL A 62 4.84 0.80 3.75
N ILE A 63 5.92 1.45 3.31
CA ILE A 63 7.30 1.01 3.47
C ILE A 63 8.05 1.95 4.42
N THR A 64 9.09 1.42 5.05
CA THR A 64 10.09 2.22 5.78
C THR A 64 11.20 2.61 4.80
N ALA A 65 11.19 3.85 4.33
CA ALA A 65 12.12 4.37 3.32
C ALA A 65 13.45 4.87 3.92
N THR A 66 13.49 5.08 5.23
CA THR A 66 14.68 5.57 5.95
C THR A 66 15.07 4.66 7.11
N GLU A 67 16.34 4.73 7.53
CA GLU A 67 16.83 3.97 8.69
C GLU A 67 16.05 4.31 9.97
N ASP A 68 15.75 5.59 10.23
CA ASP A 68 15.00 6.00 11.42
C ASP A 68 13.60 5.37 11.45
N ALA A 69 12.90 5.30 10.31
CA ALA A 69 11.60 4.64 10.22
C ALA A 69 11.70 3.12 10.36
N MET A 70 12.78 2.51 9.87
CA MET A 70 13.06 1.09 10.12
C MET A 70 13.25 0.82 11.62
N TYR A 71 14.05 1.66 12.30
CA TYR A 71 14.29 1.53 13.74
C TYR A 71 13.04 1.81 14.58
N ASP A 72 12.26 2.85 14.27
CA ASP A 72 11.00 3.12 14.96
C ASP A 72 10.01 1.97 14.78
N ASN A 73 9.83 1.49 13.55
CA ASN A 73 8.90 0.40 13.29
C ASN A 73 9.32 -0.88 14.03
N ALA A 74 10.61 -1.22 14.01
CA ALA A 74 11.13 -2.41 14.69
C ALA A 74 10.97 -2.34 16.23
N ARG A 75 11.11 -1.16 16.83
CA ARG A 75 10.98 -0.98 18.28
C ARG A 75 9.54 -0.87 18.75
N ASN A 76 8.69 -0.21 17.96
CA ASN A 76 7.36 0.21 18.39
C ASN A 76 6.22 -0.49 17.65
N ASN A 77 6.51 -1.40 16.71
CA ASN A 77 5.51 -2.04 15.82
C ASN A 77 4.61 -1.00 15.13
N ARG A 78 5.22 0.13 14.71
CA ARG A 78 4.50 1.34 14.30
C ARG A 78 3.46 1.08 13.22
N LEU A 79 3.84 0.37 12.15
CA LEU A 79 2.95 0.09 11.02
C LEU A 79 1.71 -0.70 11.43
N VAL A 80 1.85 -1.65 12.36
CA VAL A 80 0.72 -2.44 12.87
C VAL A 80 -0.18 -1.57 13.74
N ASN A 81 0.42 -0.77 14.63
CA ASN A 81 -0.33 0.08 15.55
C ASN A 81 -1.11 1.18 14.83
N GLU A 82 -0.53 1.78 13.79
CA GLU A 82 -1.19 2.83 13.01
C GLU A 82 -2.08 2.30 11.87
N PHE A 83 -2.08 0.99 11.61
CA PHE A 83 -2.85 0.41 10.49
C PHE A 83 -4.35 0.71 10.56
N HIS A 84 -4.90 0.88 11.77
CA HIS A 84 -6.29 1.28 11.96
C HIS A 84 -6.67 2.61 11.27
N LYS A 85 -5.69 3.48 10.98
CA LYS A 85 -5.87 4.74 10.23
C LYS A 85 -6.12 4.53 8.74
N ALA A 86 -5.85 3.33 8.21
CA ALA A 86 -6.18 2.97 6.83
C ALA A 86 -7.68 3.14 6.55
N GLY A 87 -8.54 2.98 7.56
CA GLY A 87 -9.99 3.08 7.40
C GLY A 87 -10.57 1.86 6.67
N GLY A 88 -11.70 1.39 7.19
CA GLY A 88 -12.37 0.16 6.78
C GLY A 88 -13.19 -0.32 7.98
N ALA A 89 -14.49 -0.51 7.77
CA ALA A 89 -15.38 -1.09 8.78
C ALA A 89 -15.12 -2.59 8.93
#